data_AF-A0A2C9LUH5-F1
#
_entry.id   AF-A0A2C9LUH5-F1
#
_cell.length_a   1.000
_cell.length_b   1.000
_cell.length_c   1.000
_cell.angle_alpha   90.00
_cell.angle_beta   90.00
_cell.angle_gamma   90.00
#
_symmetry.space_group_name_H-M   'P 1'
#
loop_
_entity.id
_entity.type
_entity.pdbx_description
1 polymer ?
#
loop_
_entity_poly.entity_id
_entity_poly.type
_entity_poly.pdbx_seq_one_letter_code
_entity_poly.pdbx_strand_id
1 'polypeptide(L)'
;MLRGRGDFAVRHGEHIKPMADGTPLVSDFFKVACISPSGKRYHNIHAGIAYNETLHQRYQGAPPRDTIQHPVYDVFMFGFDSTSRMAWLRNLPKSREYFLSHLGGIELEGYNIVGDGTVQALLPILTGNTEHDLHPARRGVPGSREVDDFPWIWNTYKEAGYVTAWAEDMSHIGTFQ
;
A
#
# COMPACT_ATOMS: atom_id res chain seq x y z
N MET A 1 -13.83 -8.46 -5.57
CA MET A 1 -14.38 -7.09 -5.71
C MET A 1 -13.56 -6.40 -6.76
N LEU A 2 -14.16 -5.59 -7.62
CA LEU A 2 -13.46 -4.91 -8.71
C LEU A 2 -13.61 -3.40 -8.52
N ARG A 3 -12.51 -2.65 -8.67
CA ARG A 3 -12.50 -1.18 -8.61
C ARG A 3 -13.32 -0.62 -9.80
N GLY A 4 -14.18 0.35 -9.51
CA GLY A 4 -14.95 1.13 -10.47
C GLY A 4 -14.26 2.46 -10.80
N ARG A 5 -15.01 3.40 -11.41
CA ARG A 5 -14.49 4.77 -11.64
C ARG A 5 -14.64 5.59 -10.37
N GLY A 6 -13.53 6.12 -9.85
CA GLY A 6 -13.47 6.88 -8.59
C GLY A 6 -13.32 6.02 -7.35
N ASP A 7 -13.14 6.66 -6.20
CA ASP A 7 -12.70 6.00 -4.95
C ASP A 7 -13.78 5.17 -4.26
N PHE A 8 -15.05 5.51 -4.47
CA PHE A 8 -16.19 4.84 -3.84
C PHE A 8 -16.90 3.86 -4.76
N ALA A 9 -16.46 3.73 -6.00
CA ALA A 9 -17.06 2.80 -6.94
C ALA A 9 -16.43 1.41 -6.77
N VAL A 10 -17.18 0.46 -6.21
CA VAL A 10 -16.78 -0.94 -6.12
C VAL A 10 -17.90 -1.81 -6.67
N ARG A 11 -17.55 -2.79 -7.51
CA ARG A 11 -18.50 -3.82 -7.96
C ARG A 11 -18.12 -5.19 -7.42
N HIS A 12 -19.12 -6.03 -7.17
CA HIS A 12 -18.87 -7.44 -6.89
C HIS A 12 -18.51 -8.16 -8.20
N GLY A 13 -17.52 -9.06 -8.12
CA GLY A 13 -17.22 -9.97 -9.22
C GLY A 13 -18.20 -11.14 -9.23
N GLU A 14 -18.00 -12.08 -10.14
CA GLU A 14 -18.81 -13.30 -10.18
C GLU A 14 -18.69 -14.10 -8.89
N HIS A 15 -19.83 -14.63 -8.43
CA HIS A 15 -19.86 -15.48 -7.25
C HIS A 15 -19.49 -16.91 -7.65
N ILE A 16 -18.35 -17.39 -7.16
CA ILE A 16 -17.85 -18.74 -7.44
C ILE A 16 -18.38 -19.70 -6.38
N LYS A 17 -19.13 -20.73 -6.78
CA LYS A 17 -19.63 -21.79 -5.90
C LYS A 17 -19.76 -23.13 -6.65
N PRO A 18 -19.14 -24.23 -6.19
CA PRO A 18 -18.18 -24.28 -5.09
C PRO A 18 -16.83 -23.65 -5.48
N MET A 19 -16.12 -23.07 -4.50
CA MET A 19 -14.70 -22.74 -4.67
C MET A 19 -13.91 -23.96 -4.18
N ALA A 20 -13.35 -24.73 -5.11
CA ALA A 20 -12.55 -25.90 -4.78
C ALA A 20 -11.16 -25.49 -4.27
N ASP A 21 -10.55 -26.31 -3.41
CA ASP A 21 -9.17 -26.09 -2.97
C ASP A 21 -8.23 -26.04 -4.18
N GLY A 22 -7.34 -25.03 -4.19
CA GLY A 22 -6.44 -24.78 -5.31
C GLY A 22 -7.04 -23.93 -6.45
N THR A 23 -8.29 -23.48 -6.35
CA THR A 23 -8.87 -22.52 -7.32
C THR A 23 -8.03 -21.24 -7.33
N PRO A 24 -7.52 -20.79 -8.50
CA PRO A 24 -6.72 -19.57 -8.59
C PRO A 24 -7.57 -18.34 -8.26
N LEU A 25 -6.93 -17.34 -7.63
CA LEU A 25 -7.55 -16.05 -7.39
C LEU A 25 -7.69 -15.29 -8.71
N VAL A 26 -8.90 -14.79 -8.97
CA VAL A 26 -9.20 -13.95 -10.15
C VAL A 26 -9.02 -12.45 -9.88
N SER A 27 -8.82 -12.08 -8.62
CA SER A 27 -8.69 -10.69 -8.16
C SER A 27 -8.03 -10.68 -6.78
N ASP A 28 -7.23 -9.65 -6.49
CA ASP A 28 -6.52 -9.49 -5.23
C ASP A 28 -7.47 -9.42 -4.03
N PHE A 29 -8.63 -8.77 -4.20
CA PHE A 29 -9.65 -8.69 -3.16
C PHE A 29 -10.87 -9.55 -3.49
N PHE A 30 -11.28 -10.38 -2.54
CA PHE A 30 -12.45 -11.25 -2.67
C PHE A 30 -13.26 -11.32 -1.38
N LYS A 31 -14.54 -11.63 -1.55
CA LYS A 31 -15.49 -11.69 -0.44
C LYS A 31 -15.79 -13.15 -0.15
N VAL A 32 -15.53 -13.57 1.07
CA VAL A 32 -15.74 -14.94 1.53
C VAL A 32 -17.03 -14.99 2.35
N ALA A 33 -17.92 -15.89 1.98
CA ALA A 33 -19.14 -16.18 2.72
C ALA A 33 -19.27 -17.70 2.90
N CYS A 34 -19.05 -18.18 4.12
CA CYS A 34 -19.08 -19.60 4.45
C CYS A 34 -20.17 -19.90 5.48
N ILE A 35 -20.74 -21.10 5.41
CA ILE A 35 -21.68 -21.63 6.40
C ILE A 35 -21.15 -23.00 6.83
N SER A 36 -20.87 -23.17 8.12
CA SER A 36 -20.44 -24.46 8.66
C SER A 36 -21.59 -25.47 8.68
N PRO A 37 -21.32 -26.78 8.81
CA PRO A 37 -22.36 -27.79 9.02
C PRO A 37 -23.23 -27.51 10.26
N SER A 38 -22.67 -26.85 11.28
CA SER A 38 -23.36 -26.39 12.49
C SER A 38 -24.13 -25.07 12.32
N GLY A 39 -24.18 -24.51 11.11
CA GLY A 39 -24.91 -23.29 10.78
C GLY A 39 -24.17 -21.98 11.12
N LYS A 40 -22.93 -22.03 11.61
CA LYS A 40 -22.13 -20.82 11.87
C LYS A 40 -21.81 -20.14 10.55
N ARG A 41 -22.02 -18.82 10.50
CA ARG A 41 -21.78 -18.01 9.32
C ARG A 41 -20.48 -17.25 9.46
N TYR A 42 -19.66 -17.28 8.42
CA TYR A 42 -18.48 -16.44 8.26
C TYR A 42 -18.69 -15.53 7.08
N HIS A 43 -18.38 -14.25 7.25
CA HIS A 43 -18.50 -13.25 6.20
C HIS A 43 -17.39 -12.23 6.33
N ASN A 44 -16.46 -12.19 5.38
CA ASN A 44 -15.38 -11.21 5.42
C ASN A 44 -14.83 -10.91 4.02
N ILE A 45 -14.06 -9.83 3.93
CA ILE A 45 -13.22 -9.53 2.78
C ILE A 45 -11.82 -10.06 3.07
N HIS A 46 -11.22 -10.70 2.08
CA HIS A 46 -9.84 -11.13 2.11
C HIS A 46 -9.07 -10.47 0.97
N ALA A 47 -7.77 -10.31 1.21
CA ALA A 47 -6.79 -9.92 0.22
C ALA A 47 -5.85 -11.08 -0.06
N GLY A 48 -5.40 -11.20 -1.31
CA GLY A 48 -4.37 -12.10 -1.80
C GLY A 48 -3.69 -11.49 -3.02
N ILE A 49 -2.78 -12.22 -3.64
CA ILE A 49 -2.08 -11.79 -4.85
C ILE A 49 -2.58 -12.68 -5.99
N ALA A 50 -3.48 -12.13 -6.82
CA ALA A 50 -3.95 -12.81 -8.02
C ALA A 50 -2.88 -12.77 -9.10
N TYR A 51 -2.75 -13.85 -9.85
CA TYR A 51 -1.84 -13.87 -10.99
C TYR A 51 -2.34 -12.90 -12.05
N ASN A 52 -1.46 -11.99 -12.47
CA ASN A 52 -1.72 -11.06 -13.56
C ASN A 52 -0.58 -11.15 -14.57
N GLU A 53 -0.91 -11.67 -15.75
CA GLU A 53 0.05 -11.90 -16.84
C GLU A 53 0.68 -10.58 -17.31
N THR A 54 -0.10 -9.51 -17.45
CA THR A 54 0.39 -8.20 -17.90
C THR A 54 1.40 -7.60 -16.91
N LEU A 55 1.18 -7.78 -15.60
CA LEU A 55 2.15 -7.35 -14.57
C LEU A 55 3.44 -8.18 -14.64
N HIS A 56 3.33 -9.50 -14.83
CA HIS A 56 4.50 -10.37 -14.98
C HIS A 56 5.31 -10.06 -16.23
N GLN A 57 4.65 -9.81 -17.36
CA GLN A 57 5.31 -9.42 -18.61
C GLN A 57 6.03 -8.07 -18.46
N ARG A 58 5.44 -7.09 -17.78
CA ARG A 58 6.12 -5.82 -17.46
C ARG A 58 7.39 -6.06 -16.64
N TYR A 59 7.30 -6.90 -15.61
CA TYR A 59 8.46 -7.26 -14.79
C TYR A 59 9.54 -8.00 -15.59
N GLN A 60 9.19 -8.79 -16.61
CA GLN A 60 10.16 -9.49 -17.47
C GLN A 60 10.81 -8.57 -18.51
N GLY A 61 10.08 -7.57 -19.01
CA GLY A 61 10.55 -6.68 -20.08
C GLY A 61 11.26 -5.41 -19.60
N ALA A 62 11.07 -5.01 -18.33
CA ALA A 62 11.54 -3.73 -17.80
C ALA A 62 12.44 -3.78 -16.54
N PRO A 63 12.90 -4.92 -15.97
CA PRO A 63 13.72 -4.82 -14.79
C PRO A 63 15.07 -4.20 -15.21
N PRO A 64 15.67 -3.30 -14.39
CA PRO A 64 17.09 -3.00 -14.55
C PRO A 64 17.84 -4.33 -14.59
N ARG A 65 18.85 -4.47 -15.44
CA ARG A 65 19.61 -5.72 -15.50
C ARG A 65 20.24 -5.91 -14.13
N ASP A 66 19.71 -6.86 -13.36
CA ASP A 66 20.29 -7.29 -12.11
C ASP A 66 21.69 -7.79 -12.43
N THR A 67 22.66 -6.94 -12.13
CA THR A 67 24.06 -7.18 -12.39
C THR A 67 24.79 -6.94 -11.09
N ILE A 68 25.95 -7.55 -10.94
CA ILE A 68 26.80 -7.33 -9.76
C ILE A 68 27.10 -5.83 -9.55
N GLN A 69 27.09 -5.04 -10.62
CA GLN A 69 27.33 -3.58 -10.59
C GLN A 69 26.04 -2.77 -10.34
N HIS A 70 24.87 -3.31 -10.67
CA HIS A 70 23.57 -2.67 -10.50
C HIS A 70 22.56 -3.69 -9.96
N PRO A 71 22.64 -4.05 -8.68
CA PRO A 71 21.68 -4.94 -8.07
C PRO A 71 20.29 -4.29 -8.04
N VAL A 72 19.27 -5.09 -8.32
CA VAL A 72 17.86 -4.68 -8.19
C VAL A 72 17.37 -5.08 -6.80
N TYR A 73 16.77 -4.14 -6.08
CA TYR A 73 16.22 -4.39 -4.75
C TYR A 73 14.70 -4.23 -4.75
N ASP A 74 14.01 -5.12 -4.04
CA ASP A 74 12.65 -4.89 -3.61
C ASP A 74 12.62 -3.80 -2.54
N VAL A 75 11.61 -2.92 -2.61
CA VAL A 75 11.45 -1.81 -1.68
C VAL A 75 10.17 -1.98 -0.89
N PHE A 76 10.28 -2.07 0.43
CA PHE A 76 9.16 -2.15 1.34
C PHE A 76 9.15 -0.94 2.26
N MET A 77 8.08 -0.13 2.18
CA MET A 77 7.84 1.00 3.06
C MET A 77 6.77 0.61 4.08
N PHE A 78 7.09 0.74 5.36
CA PHE A 78 6.19 0.39 6.46
C PHE A 78 6.14 1.50 7.48
N GLY A 79 4.94 1.99 7.78
CA GLY A 79 4.69 3.11 8.67
C GLY A 79 3.73 2.75 9.80
N PHE A 80 3.85 3.48 10.92
CA PHE A 80 2.94 3.39 12.05
C PHE A 80 2.30 4.75 12.31
N ASP A 81 0.98 4.78 12.41
CA ASP A 81 0.24 5.94 12.89
C ASP A 81 -0.12 5.76 14.39
N SER A 82 0.08 6.70 15.31
CA SER A 82 0.96 7.88 15.27
C SER A 82 2.19 7.59 16.14
N THR A 83 3.39 7.53 15.55
CA THR A 83 4.64 7.18 16.26
C THR A 83 5.70 8.27 16.16
N SER A 84 6.35 8.61 17.28
CA SER A 84 7.53 9.47 17.32
C SER A 84 8.81 8.67 17.54
N ARG A 85 9.99 9.27 17.29
CA ARG A 85 11.28 8.65 17.65
C ARG A 85 11.36 8.28 19.13
N MET A 86 10.81 9.11 20.01
CA MET A 86 10.78 8.81 21.45
C MET A 86 9.85 7.63 21.78
N ALA A 87 8.75 7.46 21.06
CA ALA A 87 7.89 6.29 21.18
C ALA A 87 8.59 5.03 20.67
N TRP A 88 9.29 5.10 19.53
CA TRP A 88 10.14 4.03 19.01
C TRP A 88 11.19 3.56 20.03
N LEU A 89 11.87 4.51 20.70
CA LEU A 89 12.86 4.22 21.73
C LEU A 89 12.26 3.57 22.99
N ARG A 90 11.13 4.07 23.49
CA ARG A 90 10.56 3.64 24.79
C ARG A 90 9.61 2.46 24.68
N ASN A 91 8.77 2.44 23.65
CA ASN A 91 7.63 1.52 23.55
C ASN A 91 7.94 0.31 22.64
N LEU A 92 8.93 0.43 21.75
CA LEU A 92 9.31 -0.63 20.81
C LEU A 92 10.79 -1.09 20.98
N PRO A 93 11.32 -1.26 22.21
CA PRO A 93 12.75 -1.50 22.41
C PRO A 93 13.24 -2.80 21.78
N LYS A 94 12.41 -3.86 21.79
CA LYS A 94 12.74 -5.16 21.16
C LYS A 94 12.77 -5.06 19.64
N SER A 95 11.79 -4.39 19.05
CA SER A 95 11.73 -4.16 17.60
C SER A 95 12.91 -3.30 17.15
N ARG A 96 13.27 -2.29 17.93
CA ARG A 96 14.45 -1.44 17.69
C ARG A 96 15.75 -2.22 17.74
N GLU A 97 15.95 -3.03 18.77
CA GLU A 97 17.13 -3.88 18.89
C GLU A 97 17.25 -4.84 17.70
N TYR A 98 16.15 -5.48 17.31
CA TYR A 98 16.14 -6.34 16.13
C TYR A 98 16.49 -5.57 14.85
N PHE A 99 15.85 -4.42 14.63
CA PHE A 99 16.08 -3.57 13.46
C PHE A 99 17.55 -3.14 13.34
N LEU A 100 18.15 -2.64 14.44
CA LEU A 100 19.52 -2.15 14.43
C LEU A 100 20.56 -3.28 14.36
N SER A 101 20.41 -4.30 15.21
CA SER A 101 21.45 -5.31 15.41
C SER A 101 21.37 -6.49 14.44
N HIS A 102 20.18 -6.83 13.95
CA HIS A 102 19.98 -8.01 13.09
C HIS A 102 19.71 -7.64 11.63
N LEU A 103 18.92 -6.60 11.38
CA LEU A 103 18.65 -6.14 10.01
C LEU A 103 19.70 -5.14 9.50
N GLY A 104 20.62 -4.68 10.35
CA GLY A 104 21.59 -3.64 9.99
C GLY A 104 20.95 -2.28 9.71
N GLY A 105 19.78 -2.04 10.31
CA GLY A 105 19.00 -0.83 10.10
C GLY A 105 19.72 0.41 10.58
N ILE A 106 19.43 1.54 9.91
CA ILE A 106 20.00 2.84 10.24
C ILE A 106 18.88 3.73 10.79
N GLU A 107 19.14 4.37 11.92
CA GLU A 107 18.25 5.39 12.48
C GLU A 107 18.63 6.78 11.97
N LEU A 108 17.68 7.45 11.33
CA LEU A 108 17.82 8.84 10.91
C LEU A 108 17.51 9.77 12.08
N GLU A 109 18.49 10.02 12.93
CA GLU A 109 18.28 10.78 14.19
C GLU A 109 17.87 12.24 13.98
N GLY A 110 18.20 12.82 12.82
CA GLY A 110 17.82 14.17 12.41
C GLY A 110 16.55 14.24 11.56
N TYR A 111 15.87 13.12 11.33
CA TYR A 111 14.63 13.12 10.55
C TYR A 111 13.51 13.87 11.27
N ASN A 112 12.81 14.72 10.54
CA ASN A 112 11.66 15.47 11.02
C ASN A 112 10.53 15.40 10.00
N ILE A 113 9.29 15.38 10.48
CA ILE A 113 8.10 15.55 9.65
C ILE A 113 8.02 17.01 9.16
N VAL A 114 7.45 17.22 7.98
CA VAL A 114 7.29 18.57 7.41
C VAL A 114 5.93 19.20 7.74
N GLY A 115 5.06 18.47 8.43
CA GLY A 115 3.80 18.98 8.98
C GLY A 115 3.19 17.97 9.96
N ASP A 116 2.16 18.41 10.68
CA ASP A 116 1.61 17.72 11.85
C ASP A 116 0.60 16.61 11.48
N GLY A 117 -0.07 16.75 10.33
CA GLY A 117 -1.03 15.74 9.87
C GLY A 117 -0.38 14.56 9.15
N THR A 118 -1.01 13.38 9.19
CA THR A 118 -0.56 12.17 8.47
C THR A 118 -0.33 12.43 6.98
N VAL A 119 -1.23 13.17 6.34
CA VAL A 119 -1.07 13.62 4.94
C VAL A 119 0.19 14.47 4.77
N GLN A 120 0.41 15.44 5.66
CA GLN A 120 1.56 16.35 5.59
C GLN A 120 2.89 15.64 5.85
N ALA A 121 2.89 14.59 6.67
CA ALA A 121 4.06 13.77 6.90
C ALA A 121 4.35 12.82 5.73
N LEU A 122 3.34 12.16 5.17
CA LEU A 122 3.52 11.12 4.15
C LEU A 122 3.60 11.66 2.71
N LEU A 123 2.82 12.68 2.37
CA LEU A 123 2.78 13.22 1.00
C LEU A 123 4.17 13.61 0.46
N PRO A 124 5.04 14.32 1.20
CA PRO A 124 6.38 14.66 0.70
C PRO A 124 7.32 13.45 0.61
N ILE A 125 7.16 12.45 1.47
CA ILE A 125 7.93 11.19 1.35
C ILE A 125 7.57 10.48 0.06
N LEU A 126 6.28 10.47 -0.29
CA LEU A 126 5.73 9.70 -1.40
C LEU A 126 5.72 10.45 -2.73
N THR A 127 5.83 11.78 -2.73
CA THR A 127 5.72 12.61 -3.95
C THR A 127 6.84 13.63 -4.11
N GLY A 128 7.64 13.88 -3.06
CA GLY A 128 8.59 14.99 -3.04
C GLY A 128 7.95 16.38 -2.92
N ASN A 129 6.63 16.47 -2.72
CA ASN A 129 5.87 17.72 -2.72
C ASN A 129 5.05 17.88 -1.42
N THR A 130 4.78 19.13 -1.04
CA THR A 130 3.85 19.46 0.05
C THR A 130 2.42 19.65 -0.49
N GLU A 131 1.42 19.73 0.40
CA GLU A 131 0.04 20.03 0.00
C GLU A 131 -0.09 21.37 -0.76
N HIS A 132 0.84 22.30 -0.55
CA HIS A 132 0.83 23.62 -1.20
C HIS A 132 1.38 23.61 -2.63
N ASP A 133 2.20 22.62 -2.97
CA ASP A 133 2.83 22.50 -4.29
C ASP A 133 1.90 21.83 -5.31
N LEU A 134 0.85 21.15 -4.82
CA LEU A 134 -0.09 20.37 -5.61
C LEU A 134 -1.47 21.02 -5.62
N HIS A 135 -2.32 20.56 -6.54
CA HIS A 135 -3.71 21.02 -6.55
C HIS A 135 -4.42 20.61 -5.24
N PRO A 136 -5.44 21.36 -4.81
CA PRO A 136 -6.20 20.98 -3.62
C PRO A 136 -6.89 19.63 -3.83
N ALA A 137 -6.83 18.78 -2.82
CA ALA A 137 -7.53 17.49 -2.77
C ALA A 137 -8.37 17.30 -1.51
N ARG A 138 -8.41 18.33 -0.65
CA ARG A 138 -9.13 18.25 0.62
C ARG A 138 -10.64 18.23 0.40
N ARG A 139 -11.32 17.28 1.05
CA ARG A 139 -12.79 17.23 1.10
C ARG A 139 -13.38 18.52 1.66
N GLY A 140 -14.46 19.00 1.03
CA GLY A 140 -15.16 20.22 1.46
C GLY A 140 -14.51 21.53 1.01
N VAL A 141 -13.39 21.49 0.29
CA VAL A 141 -12.78 22.69 -0.33
C VAL A 141 -13.26 22.81 -1.78
N PRO A 142 -13.84 23.95 -2.20
CA PRO A 142 -14.24 24.16 -3.59
C PRO A 142 -13.05 24.07 -4.55
N GLY A 143 -13.24 23.37 -5.67
CA GLY A 143 -12.18 23.17 -6.67
C GLY A 143 -11.19 22.05 -6.34
N SER A 144 -11.37 21.33 -5.23
CA SER A 144 -10.60 20.11 -4.95
C SER A 144 -10.94 18.99 -5.94
N ARG A 145 -9.93 18.16 -6.22
CA ARG A 145 -10.05 16.94 -7.04
C ARG A 145 -9.24 15.80 -6.41
N GLU A 146 -9.47 14.58 -6.88
CA GLU A 146 -8.79 13.37 -6.41
C GLU A 146 -7.26 13.46 -6.57
N VAL A 147 -6.54 12.68 -5.76
CA VAL A 147 -5.07 12.64 -5.74
C VAL A 147 -4.46 11.68 -6.79
N ASP A 148 -5.27 11.14 -7.70
CA ASP A 148 -4.86 10.07 -8.63
C ASP A 148 -3.71 10.48 -9.56
N ASP A 149 -3.54 11.77 -9.84
CA ASP A 149 -2.51 12.30 -10.73
C ASP A 149 -1.36 13.02 -10.00
N PHE A 150 -1.30 12.93 -8.67
CA PHE A 150 -0.12 13.37 -7.93
C PHE A 150 1.14 12.58 -8.40
N PRO A 151 2.34 13.16 -8.28
CA PRO A 151 3.58 12.56 -8.76
C PRO A 151 4.09 11.49 -7.78
N TRP A 152 3.28 10.45 -7.57
CA TRP A 152 3.55 9.39 -6.64
C TRP A 152 4.77 8.56 -7.03
N ILE A 153 5.61 8.24 -6.05
CA ILE A 153 6.84 7.45 -6.24
C ILE A 153 6.56 6.06 -6.82
N TRP A 154 5.38 5.48 -6.55
CA TRP A 154 4.99 4.21 -7.16
C TRP A 154 4.77 4.31 -8.67
N ASN A 155 4.47 5.48 -9.23
CA ASN A 155 4.44 5.65 -10.69
C ASN A 155 5.85 5.51 -11.26
N THR A 156 6.85 6.12 -10.62
CA THR A 156 8.27 5.96 -10.98
C THR A 156 8.73 4.50 -10.85
N TYR A 157 8.40 3.82 -9.75
CA TYR A 157 8.71 2.39 -9.60
C TYR A 157 8.03 1.54 -10.69
N LYS A 158 6.77 1.83 -11.00
CA LYS A 158 6.01 1.13 -12.05
C LYS A 158 6.63 1.32 -13.43
N GLU A 159 7.08 2.52 -13.76
CA GLU A 159 7.83 2.83 -15.00
C GLU A 159 9.16 2.07 -15.05
N ALA A 160 9.84 1.91 -13.91
CA ALA A 160 11.04 1.08 -13.76
C ALA A 160 10.77 -0.43 -13.70
N GLY A 161 9.54 -0.88 -13.97
CA GLY A 161 9.19 -2.30 -14.09
C GLY A 161 8.70 -2.97 -12.80
N TYR A 162 8.70 -2.27 -11.66
CA TYR A 162 8.26 -2.84 -10.38
C TYR A 162 6.77 -3.13 -10.34
N VAL A 163 6.38 -4.12 -9.53
CA VAL A 163 5.00 -4.33 -9.10
C VAL A 163 4.79 -3.57 -7.79
N THR A 164 3.86 -2.62 -7.79
CA THR A 164 3.64 -1.69 -6.67
C THR A 164 2.32 -1.99 -5.97
N ALA A 165 2.31 -1.92 -4.64
CA ALA A 165 1.11 -2.03 -3.82
C ALA A 165 1.10 -0.96 -2.73
N TRP A 166 -0.09 -0.47 -2.39
CA TRP A 166 -0.37 0.40 -1.25
C TRP A 166 -1.45 -0.25 -0.40
N ALA A 167 -1.25 -0.27 0.92
CA ALA A 167 -2.20 -0.85 1.86
C ALA A 167 -2.22 -0.05 3.16
N GLU A 168 -3.41 0.11 3.72
CA GLU A 168 -3.67 0.68 5.04
C GLU A 168 -4.56 -0.29 5.81
N ASP A 169 -4.48 -0.26 7.14
CA ASP A 169 -5.22 -1.16 8.03
C ASP A 169 -6.69 -0.77 8.17
N MET A 170 -7.05 0.50 7.91
CA MET A 170 -8.40 1.02 8.09
C MET A 170 -8.95 1.71 6.83
N SER A 171 -9.81 0.98 6.11
CA SER A 171 -10.42 1.44 4.85
C SER A 171 -11.47 2.55 4.97
N HIS A 172 -11.78 3.05 6.16
CA HIS A 172 -12.79 4.12 6.36
C HIS A 172 -12.18 5.44 6.86
N ILE A 173 -10.88 5.43 7.19
CA ILE A 173 -10.10 6.59 7.61
C ILE A 173 -8.72 6.57 6.95
N GLY A 174 -8.65 6.10 5.70
CA GLY A 174 -7.41 6.05 4.95
C GLY A 174 -6.80 7.45 4.76
N THR A 175 -5.47 7.51 4.72
CA THR A 175 -4.70 8.77 4.69
C THR A 175 -5.14 9.69 3.54
N PHE A 176 -5.45 9.13 2.37
CA PHE A 176 -5.76 9.88 1.14
C PHE A 176 -7.21 9.70 0.66
N GLN A 177 -8.18 9.56 1.58
CA GLN A 177 -9.62 9.44 1.28
C GLN A 177 -10.41 10.74 1.25
#